data_AF-A0A0C7N404-F1
#
_entry.id   AF-A0A0C7N404-F1
#
_cell.length_a   1.000
_cell.length_b   1.000
_cell.length_c   1.000
_cell.angle_alpha   90.00
_cell.angle_beta   90.00
_cell.angle_gamma   90.00
#
_symmetry.space_group_name_H-M   'P 1'
#
loop_
_entity.id
_entity.type
_entity.pdbx_description
1 polymer ?
#
loop_
_entity_poly.entity_id
_entity_poly.type
_entity_poly.pdbx_seq_one_letter_code
_entity_poly.pdbx_strand_id
1 'polypeptide(L)'
;MVVQDVIRKKSKARGDPVARQKLIWAVGHAMTVGLGALYALFYLWQCLTMYRYRSWKTLFLIARPPHVDSKTWLQLLWRSLPQISYRLSLVGVLAAYSVTSYQKWFSLNPTWYDLLSRENFQSILIATLWLFSRASLFKLVPFILTSFLHLTVKPEKKTDVKEDGNKDEVKKPLNEKDGKETKPKDNTTTLLHIIAYSELITVVSLFFDIITFRDGVAGFVLAIYMSIYWLRLNFSPYAQETLLRIVLKVDKKIPPKYQSQWKDIKQFLYLRMDESRRKD
;
A
#
# COMPACT_ATOMS: atom_id res chain seq x y z
N MET A 1 -30.02 26.66 57.69
CA MET A 1 -28.87 26.02 57.01
C MET A 1 -29.22 25.90 55.54
N VAL A 2 -28.49 26.59 54.66
CA VAL A 2 -28.78 26.61 53.22
C VAL A 2 -28.10 25.37 52.61
N VAL A 3 -28.90 24.44 52.08
CA VAL A 3 -28.42 23.27 51.35
C VAL A 3 -27.88 23.77 50.01
N GLN A 4 -26.56 23.77 49.85
CA GLN A 4 -25.94 24.06 48.55
C GLN A 4 -26.12 22.84 47.64
N ASP A 5 -26.89 23.00 46.57
CA ASP A 5 -26.96 22.01 45.50
C ASP A 5 -25.61 21.94 44.78
N VAL A 6 -24.87 20.87 45.05
CA VAL A 6 -23.64 20.55 44.33
C VAL A 6 -24.01 20.11 42.93
N ILE A 7 -23.95 21.06 41.97
CA ILE A 7 -24.09 20.77 40.54
C ILE A 7 -22.91 19.89 40.11
N ARG A 8 -23.10 18.56 40.13
CA ARG A 8 -22.13 17.62 39.54
C ARG A 8 -22.10 17.85 38.03
N LYS A 9 -20.99 18.37 37.52
CA LYS A 9 -20.73 18.42 36.06
C LYS A 9 -20.86 17.00 35.52
N LYS A 10 -21.84 16.76 34.62
CA LYS A 10 -21.93 15.50 33.86
C LYS A 10 -20.57 15.22 33.24
N SER A 11 -19.99 14.05 33.53
CA SER A 11 -18.76 13.60 32.88
C SER A 11 -18.96 13.67 31.37
N LYS A 12 -18.10 14.39 30.65
CA LYS A 12 -18.14 14.45 29.18
C LYS A 12 -18.30 13.03 28.65
N ALA A 13 -19.39 12.76 27.94
CA ALA A 13 -19.59 11.49 27.26
C ALA A 13 -18.31 11.19 26.46
N ARG A 14 -17.67 10.03 26.73
CA ARG A 14 -16.51 9.58 25.96
C ARG A 14 -16.98 9.48 24.50
N GLY A 15 -16.58 10.42 23.66
CA GLY A 15 -17.06 10.50 22.28
C GLY A 15 -16.81 9.20 21.52
N ASP A 16 -17.66 8.91 20.53
CA ASP A 16 -17.73 7.60 19.87
C ASP A 16 -16.35 7.14 19.36
N PRO A 17 -15.83 6.01 19.88
CA PRO A 17 -14.49 5.53 19.51
C PRO A 17 -14.41 5.18 18.02
N VAL A 18 -15.51 4.70 17.44
CA VAL A 18 -15.62 4.37 16.00
C VAL A 18 -15.50 5.62 15.13
N ALA A 19 -16.10 6.74 15.53
CA ALA A 19 -16.01 8.00 14.80
C ALA A 19 -14.57 8.53 14.79
N ARG A 20 -13.87 8.44 15.93
CA ARG A 20 -12.45 8.80 16.03
C ARG A 20 -11.57 7.92 15.14
N GLN A 21 -11.82 6.61 15.12
CA GLN A 21 -11.09 5.69 14.24
C GLN A 21 -11.31 6.02 12.76
N LYS A 22 -12.56 6.25 12.35
CA LYS A 22 -12.88 6.68 10.97
C LYS A 22 -12.20 7.99 10.60
N LEU A 23 -12.12 8.94 11.53
CA LEU A 23 -11.39 10.19 11.32
C LEU A 23 -9.89 9.94 11.13
N ILE A 24 -9.26 9.15 12.00
CA ILE A 24 -7.83 8.82 11.88
C ILE A 24 -7.55 8.09 10.56
N TRP A 25 -8.43 7.17 10.17
CA TRP A 25 -8.34 6.45 8.91
C TRP A 25 -8.42 7.39 7.70
N ALA A 26 -9.40 8.30 7.68
CA ALA A 26 -9.58 9.27 6.60
C ALA A 26 -8.41 10.26 6.53
N VAL A 27 -7.98 10.78 7.68
CA VAL A 27 -6.81 11.68 7.78
C VAL A 27 -5.55 10.97 7.34
N GLY A 28 -5.34 9.70 7.70
CA GLY A 28 -4.18 8.92 7.28
C GLY A 28 -4.09 8.77 5.76
N HIS A 29 -5.18 8.38 5.10
CA HIS A 29 -5.22 8.30 3.63
C HIS A 29 -5.11 9.67 2.96
N ALA A 30 -5.79 10.70 3.48
CA ALA A 30 -5.68 12.06 2.94
C ALA A 30 -4.26 12.62 3.06
N MET A 31 -3.60 12.38 4.19
CA MET A 31 -2.21 12.76 4.44
C MET A 31 -1.26 12.01 3.51
N THR A 32 -1.49 10.72 3.29
CA THR A 32 -0.71 9.90 2.35
C THR A 32 -0.78 10.48 0.94
N VAL A 33 -1.99 10.76 0.44
CA VAL A 33 -2.21 11.29 -0.91
C VAL A 33 -1.66 12.72 -1.02
N GLY A 34 -2.01 13.62 -0.10
CA GLY A 34 -1.61 15.02 -0.16
C GLY A 34 -0.10 15.21 -0.07
N LEU A 35 0.54 14.63 0.95
CA LEU A 35 1.99 14.76 1.14
C LEU A 35 2.78 13.88 0.17
N GLY A 36 2.21 12.75 -0.25
CA GLY A 36 2.78 11.92 -1.31
C GLY A 36 2.81 12.65 -2.65
N ALA A 37 1.72 13.34 -3.01
CA ALA A 37 1.65 14.18 -4.21
C ALA A 37 2.60 15.37 -4.12
N LEU A 38 2.67 16.05 -2.96
CA LEU A 38 3.62 17.14 -2.75
C LEU A 38 5.07 16.66 -2.95
N TYR A 39 5.44 15.51 -2.38
CA TYR A 39 6.75 14.91 -2.60
C TYR A 39 6.99 14.54 -4.08
N ALA A 40 5.98 13.99 -4.76
CA ALA A 40 6.07 13.67 -6.18
C ALA A 40 6.33 14.91 -7.03
N LEU A 41 5.68 16.04 -6.74
CA LEU A 41 5.93 17.31 -7.42
C LEU A 41 7.37 17.79 -7.21
N PHE A 42 7.89 17.75 -5.98
CA PHE A 42 9.30 18.08 -5.71
C PHE A 42 10.27 17.15 -6.44
N TYR A 43 9.97 15.85 -6.47
CA TYR A 43 10.79 14.88 -7.18
C TYR A 43 10.81 15.14 -8.69
N LEU A 44 9.65 15.38 -9.29
CA LEU A 44 9.53 15.70 -10.72
C LEU A 44 10.21 17.03 -11.06
N TRP A 45 10.05 18.05 -10.21
CA TRP A 45 10.77 19.32 -10.34
C TRP A 45 12.29 19.12 -10.31
N GLN A 46 12.77 18.30 -9.37
CA GLN A 46 14.18 17.95 -9.30
C GLN A 46 14.63 17.22 -10.58
N CYS A 47 13.82 16.32 -11.14
CA CYS A 47 14.10 15.64 -12.41
C CYS A 47 14.14 16.61 -13.61
N LEU A 48 13.19 17.55 -13.70
CA LEU A 48 13.12 18.55 -14.76
C LEU A 48 14.32 19.50 -14.72
N THR A 49 14.77 19.88 -13.52
CA THR A 49 15.92 20.78 -13.34
C THR A 49 17.28 20.09 -13.58
N MET A 50 17.33 18.77 -13.80
CA MET A 50 18.57 18.05 -14.10
C MET A 50 19.24 18.50 -15.40
N TYR A 51 18.44 18.92 -16.39
CA TYR A 51 18.96 19.48 -17.65
C TYR A 51 19.83 20.73 -17.39
N ARG A 52 19.46 21.55 -16.40
CA ARG A 52 20.20 22.76 -16.02
C ARG A 52 21.57 22.47 -15.41
N TYR A 53 21.74 21.32 -14.76
CA TYR A 53 23.02 20.92 -14.14
C TYR A 53 23.91 20.07 -15.06
N ARG A 54 23.43 19.75 -16.28
CA ARG A 54 24.17 19.06 -17.37
C ARG A 54 24.97 17.84 -16.91
N SER A 55 24.52 17.15 -15.86
CA SER A 55 25.19 15.97 -15.31
C SER A 55 24.20 14.82 -15.19
N TRP A 56 24.52 13.72 -15.87
CA TRP A 56 23.73 12.48 -15.80
C TRP A 56 23.91 11.82 -14.42
N LYS A 57 24.98 12.17 -13.70
CA LYS A 57 25.26 11.73 -12.32
C LYS A 57 24.26 12.30 -11.31
N THR A 58 23.74 13.51 -11.55
CA THR A 58 22.62 14.07 -10.78
C THR A 58 21.31 13.36 -11.07
N LEU A 59 21.16 12.76 -12.26
CA LEU A 59 19.94 12.05 -12.67
C LEU A 59 19.72 10.74 -11.93
N PHE A 60 20.81 10.02 -11.69
CA PHE A 60 20.80 8.83 -10.85
C PHE A 60 21.06 9.13 -9.38
N LEU A 61 21.10 10.41 -8.98
CA LEU A 61 21.33 10.85 -7.60
C LEU A 61 22.54 10.14 -6.96
N ILE A 62 23.56 9.87 -7.79
CA ILE A 62 24.87 9.29 -7.43
C ILE A 62 25.71 10.37 -6.75
N ALA A 63 25.66 11.59 -7.28
CA ALA A 63 26.28 12.76 -6.67
C ALA A 63 25.27 13.42 -5.72
N ARG A 64 25.69 13.67 -4.47
CA ARG A 64 24.95 14.59 -3.59
C ARG A 64 25.05 16.00 -4.20
N PRO A 65 23.95 16.77 -4.28
CA PRO A 65 24.06 18.16 -4.70
C PRO A 65 25.07 18.88 -3.80
N PRO A 66 25.83 19.86 -4.34
CA PRO A 66 26.82 20.60 -3.56
C PRO A 66 26.17 21.18 -2.30
N HIS A 67 26.88 21.13 -1.18
CA HIS A 67 26.40 21.65 0.09
C HIS A 67 26.27 23.16 -0.03
N VAL A 68 25.04 23.67 -0.12
CA VAL A 68 24.75 25.09 -0.03
C VAL A 68 24.31 25.36 1.40
N ASP A 69 25.10 26.15 2.12
CA ASP A 69 24.79 26.55 3.49
C ASP A 69 23.50 27.37 3.49
N SER A 70 22.53 26.94 4.30
CA SER A 70 21.27 27.66 4.46
C SER A 70 21.51 28.91 5.30
N LYS A 71 21.31 30.08 4.73
CA LYS A 71 21.47 31.36 5.46
C LYS A 71 20.22 31.73 6.26
N THR A 72 19.06 31.16 5.92
CA THR A 72 17.78 31.43 6.59
C THR A 72 17.01 30.16 6.96
N TRP A 73 16.19 30.25 8.00
CA TRP A 73 15.32 29.15 8.44
C TRP A 73 14.32 28.73 7.34
N LEU A 74 13.84 29.67 6.53
CA LEU A 74 12.96 29.39 5.39
C LEU A 74 13.63 28.51 4.34
N GLN A 75 14.92 28.75 4.04
CA GLN A 75 15.68 27.90 3.12
C GLN A 75 15.91 26.49 3.70
N LEU A 76 16.15 26.39 5.00
CA LEU A 76 16.25 25.10 5.70
C LEU A 76 14.92 24.33 5.61
N LEU A 77 13.80 25.00 5.85
CA LEU A 77 12.46 24.41 5.77
C LEU A 77 12.20 23.91 4.35
N TRP A 78 12.44 24.73 3.33
CA TRP A 78 12.24 24.35 1.93
C TRP A 78 13.11 23.16 1.51
N ARG A 79 14.35 23.08 2.02
CA ARG A 79 15.26 21.96 1.78
C ARG A 79 14.81 20.67 2.45
N SER A 80 14.27 20.74 3.67
CA SER A 80 13.80 19.58 4.43
C SER A 80 12.40 19.14 4.04
N LEU A 81 11.61 20.03 3.43
CA LEU A 81 10.22 19.79 3.03
C LEU A 81 10.00 18.47 2.26
N PRO A 82 10.77 18.12 1.21
CA PRO A 82 10.58 16.84 0.52
C PRO A 82 10.79 15.63 1.45
N GLN A 83 11.80 15.66 2.32
CA GLN A 83 12.08 14.56 3.24
C GLN A 83 11.00 14.43 4.32
N ILE A 84 10.51 15.56 4.83
CA ILE A 84 9.42 15.59 5.82
C ILE A 84 8.12 15.09 5.17
N SER A 85 7.80 15.58 3.97
CA SER A 85 6.61 15.18 3.21
C SER A 85 6.60 13.68 2.92
N TYR A 86 7.74 13.11 2.51
CA TYR A 86 7.90 11.67 2.30
C TYR A 86 7.61 10.86 3.57
N ARG A 87 8.26 11.22 4.68
CA ARG A 87 8.13 10.49 5.96
C ARG A 87 6.72 10.62 6.53
N LEU A 88 6.14 11.81 6.46
CA LEU A 88 4.81 12.07 7.00
C LEU A 88 3.72 11.40 6.15
N SER A 89 3.92 11.25 4.82
CA SER A 89 3.07 10.40 3.97
C SER A 89 3.09 8.94 4.45
N LEU A 90 4.26 8.36 4.75
CA LEU A 90 4.37 7.00 5.30
C LEU A 90 3.74 6.84 6.68
N VAL A 91 3.84 7.85 7.55
CA VAL A 91 3.13 7.86 8.83
C VAL A 91 1.61 7.82 8.61
N GLY A 92 1.11 8.45 7.54
CA GLY A 92 -0.30 8.41 7.15
C GLY A 92 -0.74 7.00 6.74
N VAL A 93 0.10 6.30 5.99
CA VAL A 93 -0.09 4.88 5.64
C VAL A 93 -0.17 4.05 6.92
N LEU A 94 0.81 4.18 7.81
CA LEU A 94 0.84 3.44 9.07
C LEU A 94 -0.42 3.70 9.89
N ALA A 95 -0.87 4.96 10.02
CA ALA A 95 -2.08 5.30 10.75
C ALA A 95 -3.33 4.66 10.13
N ALA A 96 -3.52 4.78 8.82
CA ALA A 96 -4.71 4.26 8.14
C ALA A 96 -4.79 2.73 8.23
N TYR A 97 -3.71 2.04 7.87
CA TYR A 97 -3.68 0.57 7.89
C TYR A 97 -3.67 0.00 9.31
N SER A 98 -3.06 0.69 10.28
CA SER A 98 -3.13 0.26 11.69
C SER A 98 -4.55 0.35 12.23
N VAL A 99 -5.31 1.40 11.88
CA VAL A 99 -6.73 1.49 12.27
C VAL A 99 -7.54 0.36 11.65
N THR A 100 -7.38 0.10 10.36
CA THR A 100 -8.11 -1.00 9.69
C THR A 100 -7.75 -2.36 10.28
N SER A 101 -6.47 -2.58 10.59
CA SER A 101 -6.01 -3.82 11.24
C SER A 101 -6.59 -3.94 12.65
N TYR A 102 -6.53 -2.87 13.44
CA TYR A 102 -7.08 -2.83 14.79
C TYR A 102 -8.59 -3.10 14.80
N GLN A 103 -9.36 -2.46 13.91
CA GLN A 103 -10.81 -2.68 13.82
C GLN A 103 -11.16 -4.14 13.51
N LYS A 104 -10.35 -4.80 12.67
CA LYS A 104 -10.59 -6.19 12.29
C LYS A 104 -10.23 -7.18 13.40
N TRP A 105 -9.21 -6.87 14.19
CA TRP A 105 -8.66 -7.78 15.19
C TRP A 105 -8.97 -7.40 16.63
N PHE A 106 -9.67 -6.30 16.89
CA PHE A 106 -9.93 -5.86 18.27
C PHE A 106 -10.69 -6.90 19.11
N SER A 107 -11.59 -7.65 18.50
CA SER A 107 -12.39 -8.69 19.17
C SER A 107 -11.83 -10.10 18.99
N LEU A 108 -10.74 -10.26 18.25
CA LEU A 108 -10.17 -11.55 17.87
C LEU A 108 -8.74 -11.63 18.43
N ASN A 109 -8.28 -12.82 18.82
CA ASN A 109 -6.87 -13.04 19.19
C ASN A 109 -6.15 -13.68 18.00
N PRO A 110 -5.69 -12.90 16.99
CA PRO A 110 -5.08 -13.47 15.81
C PRO A 110 -3.75 -14.14 16.14
N THR A 111 -3.47 -15.24 15.44
CA THR A 111 -2.12 -15.79 15.38
C THR A 111 -1.23 -14.93 14.47
N TRP A 112 0.10 -15.08 14.59
CA TRP A 112 1.04 -14.38 13.70
C TRP A 112 0.82 -14.70 12.21
N TYR A 113 0.40 -15.92 11.90
CA TYR A 113 0.07 -16.34 10.55
C TYR A 113 -1.16 -15.59 10.02
N ASP A 114 -2.18 -15.41 10.85
CA ASP A 114 -3.38 -14.67 10.50
C ASP A 114 -3.10 -13.19 10.23
N LEU A 115 -2.15 -12.58 10.95
CA LEU A 115 -1.70 -11.22 10.68
C LEU A 115 -0.93 -11.16 9.36
N LEU A 116 0.07 -12.03 9.18
CA LEU A 116 0.94 -12.07 8.00
C LEU A 116 0.18 -12.34 6.69
N SER A 117 -0.90 -13.12 6.73
CA SER A 117 -1.73 -13.36 5.56
C SER A 117 -2.52 -12.13 5.08
N ARG A 118 -2.69 -11.09 5.90
CA ARG A 118 -3.49 -9.92 5.53
C ARG A 118 -2.65 -8.86 4.82
N GLU A 119 -3.17 -8.40 3.68
CA GLU A 119 -2.56 -7.32 2.88
C GLU A 119 -2.35 -6.02 3.67
N ASN A 120 -3.25 -5.71 4.61
CA ASN A 120 -3.12 -4.52 5.47
C ASN A 120 -1.90 -4.59 6.39
N PHE A 121 -1.63 -5.76 6.97
CA PHE A 121 -0.48 -5.95 7.84
C PHE A 121 0.82 -5.98 7.03
N GLN A 122 0.82 -6.65 5.88
CA GLN A 122 1.93 -6.61 4.92
C GLN A 122 2.25 -5.17 4.51
N SER A 123 1.23 -4.34 4.28
CA SER A 123 1.38 -2.91 3.95
C SER A 123 2.00 -2.11 5.09
N ILE A 124 1.68 -2.43 6.36
CA ILE A 124 2.34 -1.84 7.53
C ILE A 124 3.82 -2.23 7.55
N LEU A 125 4.17 -3.50 7.37
CA LEU A 125 5.55 -3.97 7.34
C LEU A 125 6.37 -3.26 6.24
N ILE A 126 5.80 -3.14 5.05
CA ILE A 126 6.42 -2.45 3.91
C ILE A 126 6.58 -0.96 4.22
N ALA A 127 5.55 -0.29 4.77
CA ALA A 127 5.63 1.13 5.12
C ALA A 127 6.68 1.40 6.21
N THR A 128 6.79 0.52 7.22
CA THR A 128 7.84 0.58 8.24
C THR A 128 9.22 0.41 7.62
N LEU A 129 9.40 -0.55 6.71
CA LEU A 129 10.66 -0.73 5.98
C LEU A 129 11.04 0.54 5.21
N TRP A 130 10.07 1.19 4.55
CA TRP A 130 10.32 2.42 3.81
C TRP A 130 10.68 3.60 4.69
N LEU A 131 10.12 3.68 5.90
CA LEU A 131 10.37 4.77 6.85
C LEU A 131 11.85 4.86 7.24
N PHE A 132 12.52 3.71 7.35
CA PHE A 132 13.94 3.62 7.69
C PHE A 132 14.86 3.54 6.46
N SER A 133 14.30 3.37 5.27
CA SER A 133 15.07 3.34 4.02
C SER A 133 15.23 4.74 3.40
N ARG A 134 16.10 4.86 2.40
CA ARG A 134 16.22 6.08 1.59
C ARG A 134 14.89 6.44 0.89
N ALA A 135 14.54 7.71 0.91
CA ALA A 135 13.34 8.23 0.24
C ALA A 135 13.41 8.03 -1.28
N SER A 136 12.34 7.47 -1.85
CA SER A 136 12.17 7.24 -3.28
C SER A 136 10.69 7.33 -3.66
N LEU A 137 10.39 8.00 -4.77
CA LEU A 137 9.01 8.15 -5.25
C LEU A 137 8.37 6.79 -5.54
N PHE A 138 9.12 5.87 -6.15
CA PHE A 138 8.61 4.55 -6.55
C PHE A 138 8.05 3.77 -5.35
N LYS A 139 8.66 3.90 -4.17
CA LYS A 139 8.21 3.27 -2.92
C LYS A 139 6.86 3.80 -2.43
N LEU A 140 6.52 5.06 -2.75
CA LEU A 140 5.27 5.70 -2.34
C LEU A 140 4.13 5.50 -3.33
N VAL A 141 4.42 5.32 -4.62
CA VAL A 141 3.38 5.20 -5.66
C VAL A 141 2.30 4.17 -5.32
N PRO A 142 2.64 2.93 -4.88
CA PRO A 142 1.61 1.95 -4.50
C PRO A 142 0.67 2.48 -3.41
N PHE A 143 1.22 3.13 -2.39
CA PHE A 143 0.44 3.66 -1.25
C PHE A 143 -0.41 4.87 -1.59
N ILE A 144 0.08 5.75 -2.49
CA ILE A 144 -0.70 6.88 -2.98
C ILE A 144 -1.90 6.37 -3.76
N LEU A 145 -1.70 5.38 -4.64
CA LEU A 145 -2.77 4.80 -5.44
C LEU A 145 -3.80 4.04 -4.59
N THR A 146 -3.36 3.23 -3.63
CA THR A 146 -4.29 2.52 -2.72
C THR A 146 -5.07 3.50 -1.84
N SER A 147 -4.42 4.54 -1.32
CA SER A 147 -5.07 5.57 -0.52
C SER A 147 -6.05 6.40 -1.34
N PHE A 148 -5.71 6.71 -2.59
CA PHE A 148 -6.62 7.37 -3.52
C PHE A 148 -7.85 6.50 -3.82
N LEU A 149 -7.66 5.19 -4.03
CA LEU A 149 -8.76 4.26 -4.21
C LEU A 149 -9.68 4.23 -2.97
N HIS A 150 -9.11 4.13 -1.77
CA HIS A 150 -9.88 4.10 -0.53
C HIS A 150 -10.69 5.39 -0.27
N LEU A 151 -10.20 6.55 -0.71
CA LEU A 151 -10.92 7.83 -0.58
C LEU A 151 -12.00 8.02 -1.65
N THR A 152 -11.82 7.43 -2.83
CA THR A 152 -12.72 7.63 -3.99
C THR A 152 -13.82 6.58 -4.07
N VAL A 153 -13.55 5.36 -3.62
CA VAL A 153 -14.55 4.30 -3.53
C VAL A 153 -15.41 4.56 -2.29
N LYS A 154 -16.61 5.11 -2.49
CA LYS A 154 -17.59 5.22 -1.42
C LYS A 154 -17.94 3.80 -0.93
N PRO A 155 -17.91 3.53 0.39
CA PRO A 155 -18.39 2.26 0.90
C PRO A 155 -19.87 2.13 0.54
N GLU A 156 -20.25 1.08 -0.18
CA GLU A 156 -21.64 0.67 -0.23
C GLU A 156 -22.10 0.51 1.22
N LYS A 157 -23.20 1.18 1.58
CA LYS A 157 -23.84 1.01 2.88
C LYS A 157 -24.22 -0.46 2.99
N LYS A 158 -23.42 -1.27 3.69
CA LYS A 158 -23.86 -2.58 4.17
C LYS A 158 -24.94 -2.30 5.21
N THR A 159 -26.19 -2.52 4.81
CA THR A 159 -27.34 -2.56 5.71
C THR A 159 -27.07 -3.67 6.72
N ASP A 160 -27.08 -3.32 8.00
CA ASP A 160 -27.00 -4.27 9.11
C ASP A 160 -28.21 -5.21 9.03
N VAL A 161 -28.05 -6.41 8.46
CA VAL A 161 -28.99 -7.51 8.68
C VAL A 161 -28.54 -8.21 9.94
N LYS A 162 -29.34 -8.04 10.99
CA LYS A 162 -29.29 -8.82 12.21
C LYS A 162 -29.54 -10.29 11.85
N GLU A 163 -28.55 -11.14 12.01
CA GLU A 163 -28.76 -12.58 12.13
C GLU A 163 -29.38 -12.82 13.52
N ASP A 164 -30.70 -12.90 13.57
CA ASP A 164 -31.40 -13.63 14.62
C ASP A 164 -31.81 -14.97 14.04
N GLY A 165 -31.55 -16.04 14.80
CA GLY A 165 -31.63 -17.40 14.31
C GLY A 165 -33.06 -17.90 14.19
N ASN A 166 -33.33 -18.70 13.17
CA ASN A 166 -34.04 -19.96 13.36
C ASN A 166 -33.81 -20.89 12.16
N LYS A 167 -33.70 -22.18 12.47
CA LYS A 167 -33.72 -23.29 11.51
C LYS A 167 -35.14 -23.43 10.97
N ASP A 168 -35.29 -23.74 9.68
CA ASP A 168 -36.08 -24.87 9.17
C ASP A 168 -36.34 -24.75 7.64
N GLU A 169 -35.97 -25.84 6.97
CA GLU A 169 -36.55 -26.46 5.76
C GLU A 169 -36.85 -25.67 4.46
N VAL A 170 -36.02 -25.98 3.44
CA VAL A 170 -36.36 -26.34 2.05
C VAL A 170 -37.63 -25.75 1.41
N LYS A 171 -37.42 -24.95 0.35
CA LYS A 171 -38.06 -25.13 -0.99
C LYS A 171 -37.42 -24.22 -2.05
N LYS A 172 -36.77 -24.83 -3.04
CA LYS A 172 -36.54 -24.21 -4.36
C LYS A 172 -37.92 -24.01 -5.02
N PRO A 173 -38.15 -22.86 -5.66
CA PRO A 173 -38.34 -22.94 -7.10
C PRO A 173 -37.55 -21.87 -7.86
N LEU A 174 -37.11 -22.26 -9.06
CA LEU A 174 -36.64 -21.36 -10.09
C LEU A 174 -37.78 -20.39 -10.47
N ASN A 175 -37.50 -19.08 -10.39
CA ASN A 175 -37.92 -18.21 -11.49
C ASN A 175 -37.02 -16.97 -11.56
N GLU A 176 -36.35 -16.93 -12.70
CA GLU A 176 -35.68 -15.83 -13.36
C GLU A 176 -36.50 -14.53 -13.30
N LYS A 177 -35.88 -13.46 -12.78
CA LYS A 177 -35.78 -12.12 -13.40
C LYS A 177 -35.01 -11.16 -12.50
N ASP A 178 -33.97 -10.57 -13.09
CA ASP A 178 -33.34 -9.30 -12.71
C ASP A 178 -32.59 -9.21 -11.37
N GLY A 179 -31.69 -10.16 -11.14
CA GLY A 179 -30.56 -9.97 -10.23
C GLY A 179 -29.44 -9.20 -10.93
N LYS A 180 -29.51 -7.87 -10.89
CA LYS A 180 -28.43 -6.97 -11.33
C LYS A 180 -27.23 -7.19 -10.40
N GLU A 181 -26.37 -8.14 -10.73
CA GLU A 181 -25.01 -8.19 -10.20
C GLU A 181 -24.36 -6.85 -10.52
N THR A 182 -24.20 -6.00 -9.50
CA THR A 182 -23.42 -4.76 -9.59
C THR A 182 -21.96 -5.14 -9.84
N LYS A 183 -21.62 -5.39 -11.11
CA LYS A 183 -20.24 -5.50 -11.57
C LYS A 183 -19.49 -4.27 -11.08
N PRO A 184 -18.39 -4.42 -10.32
CA PRO A 184 -17.61 -3.27 -9.89
C PRO A 184 -17.13 -2.53 -11.15
N LYS A 185 -17.44 -1.24 -11.19
CA LYS A 185 -17.07 -0.29 -12.26
C LYS A 185 -15.67 -0.61 -12.79
N ASP A 186 -15.53 -0.92 -14.08
CA ASP A 186 -14.29 -1.40 -14.74
C ASP A 186 -13.02 -0.59 -14.41
N ASN A 187 -13.20 0.67 -14.02
CA ASN A 187 -12.12 1.57 -13.60
C ASN A 187 -11.45 1.13 -12.28
N THR A 188 -12.15 0.41 -11.40
CA THR A 188 -11.60 -0.05 -10.13
C THR A 188 -10.66 -1.22 -10.32
N THR A 189 -11.07 -2.23 -11.09
CA THR A 189 -10.25 -3.42 -11.40
C THR A 189 -8.99 -3.05 -12.17
N THR A 190 -9.07 -2.08 -13.09
CA THR A 190 -7.90 -1.52 -13.77
C THR A 190 -6.96 -0.78 -12.82
N LEU A 191 -7.47 0.01 -11.86
CA LEU A 191 -6.65 0.63 -10.81
C LEU A 191 -5.94 -0.38 -9.91
N LEU A 192 -6.61 -1.48 -9.54
CA LEU A 192 -5.99 -2.56 -8.76
C LEU A 192 -4.81 -3.20 -9.48
N HIS A 193 -4.93 -3.43 -10.80
CA HIS A 193 -3.79 -3.90 -11.60
C HIS A 193 -2.66 -2.86 -11.66
N ILE A 194 -2.98 -1.56 -11.79
CA ILE A 194 -1.97 -0.49 -11.79
C ILE A 194 -1.20 -0.47 -10.46
N ILE A 195 -1.90 -0.67 -9.34
CA ILE A 195 -1.27 -0.80 -8.01
C ILE A 195 -0.28 -1.97 -8.02
N ALA A 196 -0.70 -3.17 -8.44
CA ALA A 196 0.16 -4.34 -8.50
C ALA A 196 1.39 -4.14 -9.42
N TYR A 197 1.23 -3.45 -10.57
CA TYR A 197 2.36 -3.07 -11.42
C TYR A 197 3.32 -2.10 -10.72
N SER A 198 2.79 -1.13 -9.97
CA SER A 198 3.63 -0.16 -9.24
C SER A 198 4.48 -0.80 -8.15
N GLU A 199 3.99 -1.88 -7.53
CA GLU A 199 4.74 -2.67 -6.54
C GLU A 199 5.91 -3.42 -7.18
N LEU A 200 5.73 -3.94 -8.39
CA LEU A 200 6.81 -4.57 -9.16
C LEU A 200 7.82 -3.55 -9.66
N ILE A 201 7.37 -2.37 -10.09
CA ILE A 201 8.27 -1.25 -10.43
C ILE A 201 9.15 -0.89 -9.23
N THR A 202 8.65 -1.02 -8.00
CA THR A 202 9.45 -0.81 -6.79
C THR A 202 10.58 -1.84 -6.66
N VAL A 203 10.34 -3.12 -6.98
CA VAL A 203 11.40 -4.15 -7.03
C VAL A 203 12.47 -3.74 -8.03
N VAL A 204 12.07 -3.35 -9.24
CA VAL A 204 12.98 -2.95 -10.32
C VAL A 204 13.79 -1.72 -9.90
N SER A 205 13.15 -0.71 -9.30
CA SER A 205 13.84 0.48 -8.78
C SER A 205 14.91 0.13 -7.73
N LEU A 206 14.62 -0.78 -6.80
CA LEU A 206 15.58 -1.20 -5.78
C LEU A 206 16.75 -1.98 -6.39
N PHE A 207 16.47 -2.80 -7.40
CA PHE A 207 17.51 -3.51 -8.14
C PHE A 207 18.46 -2.53 -8.86
N PHE A 208 17.92 -1.47 -9.47
CA PHE A 208 18.73 -0.38 -10.02
C PHE A 208 19.56 0.34 -8.95
N ASP A 209 19.01 0.58 -7.77
CA ASP A 209 19.76 1.21 -6.67
C ASP A 209 20.96 0.34 -6.23
N ILE A 210 20.84 -1.00 -6.29
CA ILE A 210 21.94 -1.94 -6.03
C ILE A 210 23.00 -1.87 -7.12
N ILE A 211 22.61 -1.99 -8.40
CA ILE A 211 23.54 -1.93 -9.54
C ILE A 211 24.31 -0.60 -9.56
N THR A 212 23.63 0.48 -9.19
CA THR A 212 24.20 1.83 -9.17
C THR A 212 25.03 2.09 -7.90
N PHE A 213 25.15 1.12 -6.99
CA PHE A 213 25.83 1.25 -5.68
C PHE A 213 25.42 2.51 -4.92
N ARG A 214 24.14 2.88 -5.04
CA ARG A 214 23.65 4.19 -4.64
C ARG A 214 23.47 4.30 -3.13
N ASP A 215 23.28 3.16 -2.48
CA ASP A 215 23.08 3.00 -1.04
C ASP A 215 23.63 1.65 -0.59
N GLY A 216 24.50 1.64 0.42
CA GLY A 216 25.11 0.41 0.94
C GLY A 216 24.09 -0.54 1.58
N VAL A 217 22.91 -0.04 1.96
CA VAL A 217 21.84 -0.82 2.61
C VAL A 217 20.79 -1.32 1.61
N ALA A 218 20.87 -0.93 0.33
CA ALA A 218 19.85 -1.26 -0.68
C ALA A 218 19.65 -2.78 -0.85
N GLY A 219 20.70 -3.59 -0.73
CA GLY A 219 20.62 -5.05 -0.82
C GLY A 219 19.79 -5.67 0.31
N PHE A 220 20.01 -5.23 1.55
CA PHE A 220 19.21 -5.69 2.70
C PHE A 220 17.76 -5.27 2.58
N VAL A 221 17.51 -4.03 2.16
CA VAL A 221 16.14 -3.52 1.93
C VAL A 221 15.43 -4.33 0.86
N LEU A 222 16.09 -4.65 -0.26
CA LEU A 222 15.52 -5.50 -1.30
C LEU A 222 15.21 -6.91 -0.77
N ALA A 223 16.12 -7.53 -0.02
CA ALA A 223 15.91 -8.87 0.51
C ALA A 223 14.68 -8.93 1.43
N ILE A 224 14.55 -7.98 2.38
CA ILE A 224 13.40 -7.89 3.29
C ILE A 224 12.11 -7.63 2.50
N TYR A 225 12.15 -6.71 1.54
CA TYR A 225 10.99 -6.42 0.70
C TYR A 225 10.55 -7.64 -0.10
N MET A 226 11.49 -8.40 -0.67
CA MET A 226 11.19 -9.64 -1.39
C MET A 226 10.59 -10.71 -0.48
N SER A 227 11.02 -10.84 0.78
CA SER A 227 10.38 -11.74 1.74
C SER A 227 8.91 -11.35 2.00
N ILE A 228 8.62 -10.05 2.15
CA ILE A 228 7.23 -9.59 2.33
C ILE A 228 6.44 -9.71 1.02
N TYR A 229 7.06 -9.45 -0.13
CA TYR A 229 6.42 -9.57 -1.44
C TYR A 229 6.09 -11.02 -1.78
N TRP A 230 6.94 -11.96 -1.37
CA TRP A 230 6.66 -13.40 -1.45
C TRP A 230 5.39 -13.76 -0.69
N LEU A 231 5.23 -13.22 0.52
CA LEU A 231 4.01 -13.38 1.31
C LEU A 231 2.79 -12.79 0.57
N ARG A 232 2.95 -11.61 -0.05
CA ARG A 232 1.91 -10.99 -0.86
C ARG A 232 1.52 -11.84 -2.07
N LEU A 233 2.46 -12.47 -2.76
CA LEU A 233 2.18 -13.40 -3.86
C LEU A 233 1.40 -14.63 -3.41
N ASN A 234 1.58 -15.08 -2.17
CA ASN A 234 0.84 -16.24 -1.65
C ASN A 234 -0.63 -15.92 -1.31
N PHE A 235 -0.94 -14.67 -0.92
CA PHE A 235 -2.24 -14.31 -0.36
C PHE A 235 -3.03 -13.27 -1.19
N SER A 236 -2.41 -12.61 -2.16
CA SER A 236 -3.05 -11.57 -2.97
C SER A 236 -3.33 -12.07 -4.40
N PRO A 237 -4.59 -12.27 -4.81
CA PRO A 237 -4.93 -12.75 -6.15
C PRO A 237 -4.49 -11.75 -7.23
N TYR A 238 -4.54 -10.44 -6.94
CA TYR A 238 -4.13 -9.40 -7.90
C TYR A 238 -2.63 -9.41 -8.17
N ALA A 239 -1.82 -9.72 -7.16
CA ALA A 239 -0.38 -9.86 -7.32
C ALA A 239 -0.05 -11.09 -8.20
N GLN A 240 -0.75 -12.20 -8.00
CA GLN A 240 -0.60 -13.43 -8.80
C GLN A 240 -0.95 -13.21 -10.28
N GLU A 241 -2.11 -12.62 -10.55
CA GLU A 241 -2.57 -12.31 -11.91
C GLU A 241 -1.62 -11.36 -12.66
N THR A 242 -1.05 -10.39 -11.93
CA THR A 242 -0.10 -9.44 -12.50
C THR A 242 1.23 -10.12 -12.82
N LEU A 243 1.73 -10.96 -11.91
CA LEU A 243 2.94 -11.76 -12.12
C LEU A 243 2.77 -12.68 -13.34
N LEU A 244 1.62 -13.36 -13.46
CA LEU A 244 1.30 -14.21 -14.61
C LEU A 244 1.34 -13.45 -15.93
N ARG A 245 0.71 -12.27 -16.00
CA ARG A 245 0.74 -11.47 -17.23
C ARG A 245 2.16 -11.08 -17.64
N ILE A 246 3.03 -10.84 -16.66
CA ILE A 246 4.44 -10.53 -16.92
C ILE A 246 5.18 -11.78 -17.38
N VAL A 247 5.00 -12.92 -16.71
CA VAL A 247 5.58 -14.20 -17.10
C VAL A 247 5.18 -14.55 -18.54
N LEU A 248 3.91 -14.40 -18.91
CA LEU A 248 3.45 -14.64 -20.28
C LEU A 248 4.06 -13.68 -21.32
N LYS A 249 4.32 -12.41 -20.95
CA LYS A 249 5.00 -11.45 -21.82
C LYS A 249 6.48 -11.78 -21.99
N VAL A 250 7.12 -12.24 -20.92
CA VAL A 250 8.54 -12.63 -20.92
C VAL A 250 8.73 -13.94 -21.68
N ASP A 251 7.79 -14.89 -21.56
CA ASP A 251 7.79 -16.17 -22.28
C ASP A 251 7.97 -15.99 -23.79
N LYS A 252 7.28 -15.00 -24.37
CA LYS A 252 7.38 -14.65 -25.80
C LYS A 252 8.74 -14.11 -26.24
N LYS A 253 9.58 -13.68 -25.30
CA LYS A 253 10.87 -13.02 -25.56
C LYS A 253 12.08 -13.88 -25.17
N ILE A 254 11.88 -15.10 -24.69
CA ILE A 254 12.99 -15.95 -24.23
C ILE A 254 13.62 -16.69 -25.42
N PRO A 255 14.95 -16.57 -25.62
CA PRO A 255 15.65 -17.31 -26.65
C PRO A 255 15.71 -18.82 -26.32
N PRO A 256 15.81 -19.68 -27.33
CA PRO A 256 15.74 -21.14 -27.16
C PRO A 256 16.77 -21.70 -26.16
N LYS A 257 17.91 -21.02 -25.99
CA LYS A 257 18.99 -21.40 -25.06
C LYS A 257 18.55 -21.47 -23.58
N TYR A 258 17.57 -20.68 -23.15
CA TYR A 258 17.12 -20.64 -21.75
C TYR A 258 15.73 -21.26 -21.53
N GLN A 259 15.16 -21.93 -22.54
CA GLN A 259 13.82 -22.50 -22.43
C GLN A 259 13.69 -23.59 -21.37
N SER A 260 14.74 -24.39 -21.13
CA SER A 260 14.71 -25.44 -20.10
C SER A 260 14.56 -24.83 -18.70
N GLN A 261 15.44 -23.90 -18.34
CA GLN A 261 15.39 -23.20 -17.05
C GLN A 261 14.09 -22.42 -16.87
N TRP A 262 13.56 -21.85 -17.96
CA TRP A 262 12.29 -21.15 -17.93
C TRP A 262 11.08 -22.08 -17.72
N LYS A 263 11.12 -23.30 -18.24
CA LYS A 263 10.07 -24.30 -17.98
C LYS A 263 10.00 -24.67 -16.50
N ASP A 264 11.14 -24.84 -15.84
CA ASP A 264 11.20 -25.14 -14.40
C ASP A 264 10.62 -23.99 -13.56
N ILE A 265 10.99 -22.75 -13.89
CA ILE A 265 10.45 -21.55 -13.23
C ILE A 265 8.94 -21.44 -13.45
N LYS A 266 8.46 -21.67 -14.68
CA LYS A 266 7.03 -21.67 -14.99
C LYS A 266 6.29 -22.74 -14.20
N GLN A 267 6.79 -23.98 -14.20
CA GLN A 267 6.15 -25.09 -13.49
C GLN A 267 6.07 -24.80 -11.99
N PHE A 268 7.13 -24.27 -11.40
CA PHE A 268 7.12 -23.85 -10.00
C PHE A 268 6.08 -22.76 -9.71
N LEU A 269 5.97 -21.74 -10.56
CA LEU A 269 4.98 -20.68 -10.42
C LEU A 269 3.54 -21.19 -10.57
N TYR A 270 3.26 -22.02 -11.58
CA TYR A 270 1.93 -22.58 -11.80
C TYR A 270 1.48 -23.49 -10.66
N LEU A 271 2.34 -24.41 -10.21
CA LEU A 271 2.05 -25.27 -9.06
C LEU A 271 1.68 -24.46 -7.82
N ARG A 272 2.37 -23.33 -7.59
CA ARG A 272 2.13 -22.51 -6.41
C ARG A 272 0.82 -21.75 -6.46
N MET A 273 0.46 -21.20 -7.62
CA MET A 273 -0.82 -20.51 -7.81
C MET A 273 -2.02 -21.46 -7.75
N ASP A 274 -1.87 -22.67 -8.28
CA ASP A 274 -2.92 -23.69 -8.20
C ASP A 274 -3.16 -24.08 -6.73
N GLU A 275 -2.11 -24.16 -5.92
CA GLU A 275 -2.25 -24.41 -4.49
C GLU A 275 -2.98 -23.27 -3.74
N SER A 276 -2.77 -22.01 -4.13
CA SER A 276 -3.52 -20.89 -3.53
C SER A 276 -4.98 -20.88 -3.96
N ARG A 277 -5.28 -21.18 -5.24
CA ARG A 277 -6.67 -21.23 -5.73
C ARG A 277 -7.50 -22.37 -5.11
N ARG A 278 -6.85 -23.41 -4.58
CA ARG A 278 -7.51 -24.54 -3.89
C ARG A 278 -7.83 -24.25 -2.42
N LYS A 279 -7.32 -23.16 -1.85
CA LYS A 279 -7.51 -22.79 -0.43
C LYS A 279 -8.56 -21.70 -0.21
N ASP A 280 -9.09 -21.12 -1.28
CA ASP A 280 -10.28 -20.25 -1.28
C ASP A 280 -11.55 -21.08 -1.49
#